data_AF-A0A9D2P958-F1
#
_entry.id   AF-A0A9D2P958-F1
#
_cell.length_a   1.000
_cell.length_b   1.000
_cell.length_c   1.000
_cell.angle_alpha   90.00
_cell.angle_beta   90.00
_cell.angle_gamma   90.00
#
_symmetry.space_group_name_H-M   'P 1'
#
loop_
_entity.id
_entity.type
_entity.pdbx_description
1 polymer ?
#
loop_
_entity_poly.entity_id
_entity_poly.type
_entity_poly.pdbx_seq_one_letter_code
_entity_poly.pdbx_strand_id
1 'polypeptide(L)' 'MFGGFLSIVGSIWALAAVIAANGYFVEGWSDPPGKLLTQMSESGLLVWFVVSVGTVLLGLVLMAAEYVRKDD' A
#
# COMPACT_ATOMS: atom_id res chain seq x y z
N MET A 1 1.91 -17.43 -11.79
CA MET A 1 0.75 -16.51 -11.62
C MET A 1 0.58 -16.07 -10.16
N PHE A 2 1.47 -16.49 -9.25
CA PHE A 2 1.36 -16.19 -7.82
C PHE A 2 1.74 -14.73 -7.52
N GLY A 3 2.69 -14.17 -8.27
CA GLY A 3 3.11 -12.77 -8.12
C GLY A 3 1.99 -11.77 -8.40
N GLY A 4 1.18 -12.02 -9.43
CA GLY A 4 0.02 -11.18 -9.75
C GLY A 4 -1.06 -11.18 -8.67
N PHE A 5 -1.37 -12.35 -8.13
CA PHE A 5 -2.31 -12.46 -7.01
C PHE A 5 -1.81 -11.66 -5.79
N LEU A 6 -0.54 -11.83 -5.42
CA LEU A 6 0.05 -11.12 -4.28
C LEU A 6 0.05 -9.58 -4.49
N SER A 7 0.33 -9.13 -5.71
CA SER A 7 0.29 -7.71 -6.07
C SER A 7 -1.12 -7.13 -5.91
N ILE A 8 -2.16 -7.88 -6.30
CA ILE A 8 -3.56 -7.42 -6.18
C ILE A 8 -3.95 -7.31 -4.71
N VAL A 9 -3.63 -8.31 -3.90
CA VAL A 9 -3.91 -8.29 -2.46
C VAL A 9 -3.25 -7.07 -1.80
N GLY A 10 -1.96 -6.85 -2.07
CA GLY A 10 -1.26 -5.68 -1.55
C GLY A 10 -1.90 -4.34 -1.98
N SER A 11 -2.42 -4.27 -3.20
CA SER A 11 -3.03 -3.05 -3.75
C SER A 11 -4.36 -2.74 -3.07
N ILE A 12 -5.17 -3.77 -2.81
CA ILE A 12 -6.45 -3.63 -2.08
C ILE A 12 -6.19 -3.14 -0.66
N TRP A 13 -5.19 -3.73 0.03
CA TRP A 13 -4.83 -3.32 1.39
C TRP A 13 -4.26 -1.90 1.46
N ALA A 14 -3.45 -1.49 0.46
CA ALA A 14 -2.95 -0.13 0.38
C ALA A 14 -4.10 0.87 0.20
N LEU A 15 -5.07 0.57 -0.66
CA LEU A 15 -6.24 1.41 -0.87
C LEU A 15 -7.13 1.47 0.39
N ALA A 16 -7.34 0.35 1.07
CA ALA A 16 -8.10 0.30 2.31
C ALA A 16 -7.47 1.17 3.41
N ALA A 17 -6.14 1.15 3.54
CA ALA A 17 -5.42 2.00 4.50
C ALA A 17 -5.58 3.50 4.19
N VAL A 18 -5.60 3.88 2.91
CA VAL A 18 -5.84 5.28 2.50
C VAL A 18 -7.24 5.74 2.85
N ILE A 19 -8.26 4.93 2.54
CA ILE A 19 -9.66 5.26 2.85
C ILE A 19 -9.86 5.35 4.36
N ALA A 20 -9.30 4.41 5.12
CA ALA A 20 -9.41 4.40 6.57
C ALA A 20 -8.70 5.60 7.22
N ALA A 21 -7.52 6.00 6.73
CA ALA A 21 -6.81 7.17 7.23
C ALA A 21 -7.52 8.49 6.90
N ASN A 22 -8.21 8.56 5.76
CA ASN A 22 -8.95 9.77 5.38
C ASN A 22 -10.09 10.12 6.36
N GLY A 23 -10.68 9.11 7.00
CA GLY A 23 -11.70 9.29 8.04
C GLY A 23 -11.15 9.73 9.40
N TYR A 24 -9.84 9.79 9.58
CA TYR A 24 -9.20 10.18 10.84
C TYR A 24 -9.05 11.71 10.91
N PHE A 25 -9.67 12.33 11.92
CA PHE A 25 -9.58 13.79 12.10
C PHE A 25 -8.26 14.15 12.79
N VAL A 26 -7.49 15.05 12.17
CA VAL A 26 -6.23 15.57 12.71
C VAL A 26 -6.42 17.06 12.95
N GLU A 27 -6.27 17.50 14.20
CA GLU A 27 -6.33 18.92 14.55
C GLU A 27 -5.11 19.68 14.00
N GLY A 28 -5.35 20.81 13.34
CA GLY A 28 -4.30 21.72 12.87
C GLY A 28 -4.01 21.70 11.36
N TRP A 29 -4.65 20.84 10.56
CA TRP A 29 -4.43 20.76 9.11
C TRP A 29 -5.75 20.96 8.33
N SER A 30 -5.98 22.16 7.78
CA SER A 30 -7.15 22.43 6.92
C SER A 30 -6.96 21.77 5.55
N ASP A 31 -5.93 22.17 4.78
CA ASP A 31 -5.45 21.47 3.56
C ASP A 31 -3.95 21.72 3.27
N PRO A 32 -3.01 21.05 3.96
CA PRO A 32 -1.60 21.14 3.58
C PRO A 32 -1.05 19.82 2.98
N PRO A 33 -0.02 19.91 2.10
CA PRO A 33 0.65 18.74 1.52
C PRO A 33 1.30 17.94 2.65
N GLY A 34 0.78 16.74 2.91
CA GLY A 34 1.21 15.90 4.03
C GLY A 34 0.08 15.46 4.95
N LYS A 35 -1.12 16.05 4.85
CA LYS A 35 -2.31 15.71 5.66
C LYS A 35 -2.57 14.20 5.74
N LEU A 36 -2.58 13.51 4.60
CA LEU A 36 -2.82 12.06 4.54
C LEU A 36 -1.73 11.25 5.26
N LEU A 37 -0.46 11.62 5.15
CA LEU A 37 0.63 10.91 5.81
C LEU A 37 0.60 11.15 7.32
N THR A 38 0.28 12.36 7.77
CA THR A 38 0.06 12.68 9.18
C THR A 38 -1.14 11.92 9.74
N GLN A 39 -2.26 11.89 9.00
CA GLN A 39 -3.44 11.08 9.34
C GLN A 39 -3.12 9.58 9.45
N MET A 40 -2.36 9.03 8.50
CA MET A 40 -1.91 7.64 8.55
C MET A 40 -0.97 7.38 9.72
N SER A 41 -0.09 8.33 10.04
CA SER A 41 0.85 8.23 11.14
C SER A 41 0.12 8.23 12.49
N GLU A 42 -0.81 9.17 12.69
CA GLU A 42 -1.56 9.31 13.93
C GLU A 42 -2.59 8.19 14.13
N SER A 43 -3.17 7.67 13.04
CA SER A 43 -4.07 6.51 13.10
C SER A 43 -3.35 5.16 13.24
N GLY A 44 -2.01 5.14 13.19
CA GLY A 44 -1.21 3.91 13.20
C GLY A 44 -1.32 3.07 11.90
N LEU A 45 -2.03 3.56 10.89
CA LEU A 45 -2.19 2.90 9.59
C LEU A 45 -0.95 3.00 8.70
N LEU A 46 0.00 3.88 9.01
CA LEU A 46 1.22 4.07 8.23
C LEU A 46 2.02 2.78 8.09
N VAL A 47 2.14 1.99 9.15
CA VAL A 47 2.84 0.69 9.12
C VAL A 47 2.13 -0.28 8.16
N TRP A 48 0.80 -0.35 8.25
CA TRP A 48 -0.01 -1.21 7.38
C TRP A 48 0.03 -0.78 5.92
N PHE A 49 0.07 0.53 5.66
CA PHE A 49 0.26 1.07 4.32
C PHE A 49 1.61 0.66 3.74
N VAL A 50 2.70 0.79 4.51
CA VAL A 50 4.05 0.39 4.08
C VAL A 50 4.13 -1.11 3.80
N VAL A 51 3.56 -1.95 4.67
CA VAL A 51 3.50 -3.41 4.46
C VAL A 51 2.70 -3.75 3.20
N SER A 52 1.61 -3.05 2.95
CA SER A 52 0.78 -3.23 1.76
C SER A 52 1.54 -2.89 0.49
N VAL A 53 2.22 -1.73 0.46
CA VAL A 53 3.07 -1.32 -0.66
C VAL A 53 4.22 -2.31 -0.86
N GLY A 54 4.86 -2.77 0.21
CA GLY A 54 5.89 -3.82 0.14
C GLY A 54 5.38 -5.11 -0.47
N THR A 55 4.15 -5.51 -0.15
CA THR A 55 3.49 -6.70 -0.70
C THR A 55 3.20 -6.54 -2.20
N VAL A 56 2.80 -5.33 -2.65
CA VAL A 56 2.64 -5.01 -4.08
C VAL A 56 3.97 -5.19 -4.81
N LEU A 57 5.03 -4.55 -4.32
CA LEU A 57 6.35 -4.61 -4.95
C LEU A 57 6.89 -6.04 -5.00
N LEU A 58 6.72 -6.80 -3.92
CA LEU A 58 7.11 -8.21 -3.87
C LEU A 58 6.32 -9.02 -4.89
N GLY A 59 5.01 -8.80 -5.01
CA GLY A 59 4.18 -9.42 -6.03
C GLY A 59 4.64 -9.12 -7.46
N LEU A 60 5.00 -7.86 -7.74
CA LEU A 60 5.54 -7.46 -9.05
C LEU A 60 6.90 -8.10 -9.34
N VAL A 61 7.82 -8.15 -8.37
CA VAL A 61 9.12 -8.80 -8.53
C VAL A 61 8.95 -10.30 -8.80
N LEU A 62 8.06 -10.96 -8.04
CA LEU A 62 7.74 -12.37 -8.29
C LEU A 62 7.11 -12.58 -9.65
N MET A 63 6.23 -11.68 -10.09
CA MET A 63 5.63 -11.76 -11.42
C MET A 63 6.70 -11.63 -12.51
N ALA A 64 7.62 -10.68 -12.38
CA ALA A 64 8.75 -10.52 -13.31
C ALA A 64 9.65 -11.77 -13.32
N ALA A 65 9.94 -12.34 -12.15
CA ALA A 65 10.73 -13.57 -12.04
C ALA A 65 10.00 -14.79 -12.63
N GLU A 66 8.69 -14.92 -12.41
CA GLU A 66 7.86 -15.96 -13.03
C GLU A 66 7.82 -15.82 -14.56
N TYR A 67 7.80 -14.58 -15.07
CA TYR A 67 7.80 -14.31 -16.49
C TYR A 67 9.12 -14.75 -17.14
N VAL A 68 10.26 -14.33 -16.59
CA VAL A 68 11.59 -14.72 -17.10
C VAL A 68 11.81 -16.22 -17.06
N ARG A 69 11.46 -16.89 -15.96
CA ARG A 69 11.63 -18.36 -15.81
C ARG A 69 10.68 -19.19 -16.67
N LYS A 70 9.70 -18.56 -17.33
CA LYS A 70 8.77 -19.26 -18.23
C LYS A 70 9.30 -19.30 -19.66
N ASP A 71 10.27 -18.45 -19.97
CA ASP A 71 10.94 -18.39 -21.28
C ASP A 71 12.22 -19.26 -21.32
N ASP A 72 12.71 -19.75 -20.17
CA ASP A 72 13.76 -20.78 -20.04
C ASP A 72 13.15 -22.20 -19.99
#